data_AF-A0AAW1HFQ0-F1
#
_entry.id   AF-A0AAW1HFQ0-F1
#
_cell.length_a   1.000
_cell.length_b   1.000
_cell.length_c   1.000
_cell.angle_alpha   90.00
_cell.angle_beta   90.00
_cell.angle_gamma   90.00
#
_symmetry.space_group_name_H-M   'P 1'
#
loop_
_entity.id
_entity.type
_entity.pdbx_description
1 polymer ?
#
loop_
_entity_poly.entity_id
_entity_poly.type
_entity_poly.pdbx_seq_one_letter_code
_entity_poly.pdbx_strand_id
1 'polypeptide(L)'
;LKGSFELPNVLLRSGRPSKHFEALSDRSKRRKTEQIRKEYVVEELTYATHMTMRAEGRRDAANVSKELSTYPSTATRYKKAYENQSQDERKQLSPLRALSMVVEADLSRRQYEIIRSMNK
;
A
#
# COMPACT_ATOMS: atom_id res chain seq x y z
N LEU A 1 -24.01 -45.08 -42.75
CA LEU A 1 -23.19 -45.14 -41.51
C LEU A 1 -23.68 -44.06 -40.55
N LYS A 2 -24.43 -44.41 -39.50
CA LYS A 2 -24.75 -43.47 -38.42
C LYS A 2 -23.61 -43.54 -37.41
N GLY A 3 -22.75 -42.53 -37.41
CA GLY A 3 -21.70 -42.40 -36.39
C GLY A 3 -22.26 -41.64 -35.19
N SER A 4 -22.20 -42.24 -34.02
CA SER A 4 -22.32 -41.53 -32.74
C SER A 4 -20.93 -41.15 -32.26
N PHE A 5 -20.74 -39.89 -31.87
CA PHE A 5 -19.57 -39.46 -31.13
C PHE A 5 -20.02 -39.00 -29.74
N GLU A 6 -19.31 -39.46 -28.72
CA GLU A 6 -19.53 -39.07 -27.32
C GLU A 6 -18.76 -37.79 -27.04
N LEU A 7 -19.43 -36.74 -26.54
CA LEU A 7 -18.75 -35.56 -26.02
C LEU A 7 -18.23 -35.89 -24.62
N PRO A 8 -16.98 -35.50 -24.27
CA PRO A 8 -16.50 -35.67 -22.91
C PRO A 8 -17.40 -34.88 -21.97
N ASN A 9 -18.03 -35.58 -21.02
CA ASN A 9 -18.87 -34.99 -20.01
C ASN A 9 -17.99 -34.22 -19.01
N VAL A 10 -17.63 -32.98 -19.38
CA VAL A 10 -16.94 -32.07 -18.48
C VAL A 10 -17.94 -31.71 -17.40
N LEU A 11 -17.91 -32.43 -16.28
CA LEU A 11 -18.70 -32.10 -15.11
C LEU A 11 -18.37 -30.67 -14.69
N LEU A 12 -19.18 -29.70 -15.14
CA LEU A 12 -19.15 -28.34 -14.64
C LEU A 12 -19.47 -28.44 -13.16
N ARG A 13 -18.42 -28.46 -12.32
CA ARG A 13 -18.57 -28.56 -10.87
C ARG A 13 -19.44 -27.39 -10.43
N SER A 14 -20.69 -27.67 -10.08
CA SER A 14 -21.61 -26.66 -9.59
C SER A 14 -21.09 -26.11 -8.27
N GLY A 15 -20.71 -24.85 -8.26
CA GLY A 15 -20.15 -24.20 -7.08
C GLY A 15 -20.32 -22.68 -7.17
N ARG A 16 -20.07 -22.02 -6.04
CA ARG A 16 -20.08 -20.55 -5.99
C ARG A 16 -19.04 -19.99 -6.97
N PRO A 17 -19.37 -19.00 -7.82
CA PRO A 17 -18.41 -18.41 -8.74
C PRO A 17 -17.21 -17.83 -7.98
N SER A 18 -16.01 -18.10 -8.46
CA SER A 18 -14.79 -17.58 -7.86
C SER A 18 -14.60 -16.11 -8.21
N LYS A 19 -14.35 -15.27 -7.20
CA LYS A 19 -13.95 -13.87 -7.42
C LYS A 19 -12.46 -13.77 -7.78
N HIS A 20 -12.09 -12.71 -8.49
CA HIS A 20 -10.69 -12.31 -8.68
C HIS A 20 -10.00 -12.08 -7.33
N PHE A 21 -8.68 -12.35 -7.28
CA PHE A 21 -7.91 -12.29 -6.04
C PHE A 21 -8.01 -10.94 -5.33
N GLU A 22 -7.96 -9.84 -6.08
CA GLU A 22 -8.05 -8.48 -5.55
C GLU A 22 -9.37 -8.20 -4.82
N ALA A 23 -10.49 -8.70 -5.37
CA ALA A 23 -11.84 -8.53 -4.85
C ALA A 23 -12.21 -9.49 -3.70
N LEU A 24 -11.28 -10.34 -3.26
CA LEU A 24 -11.47 -11.22 -2.10
C LEU A 24 -11.27 -10.47 -0.78
N SER A 25 -11.97 -10.93 0.26
CA SER A 25 -11.70 -10.51 1.63
C SER A 25 -10.34 -11.02 2.10
N ASP A 26 -9.71 -10.34 3.06
CA ASP A 26 -8.41 -10.74 3.61
C ASP A 26 -8.39 -12.16 4.16
N ARG A 27 -9.47 -12.58 4.83
CA ARG A 27 -9.63 -13.96 5.31
C ARG A 27 -9.54 -14.95 4.15
N SER A 28 -10.17 -14.65 3.03
CA SER A 28 -10.15 -15.51 1.85
C SER A 28 -8.80 -15.50 1.15
N LYS A 29 -8.12 -14.34 1.06
CA LYS A 29 -6.76 -14.21 0.53
C LYS A 29 -5.77 -15.05 1.34
N ARG A 30 -5.81 -14.97 2.68
CA ARG A 30 -4.95 -15.76 3.60
C ARG A 30 -5.14 -17.27 3.44
N ARG A 31 -6.37 -17.73 3.25
CA ARG A 31 -6.67 -19.14 2.99
C ARG A 31 -6.15 -19.57 1.61
N LYS A 32 -6.33 -18.73 0.59
CA LYS A 32 -5.90 -19.03 -0.79
C LYS A 32 -4.37 -19.07 -0.94
N THR A 33 -3.64 -18.28 -0.16
CA THR A 33 -2.16 -18.28 -0.14
C THR A 33 -1.55 -19.22 0.89
N GLU A 34 -2.37 -20.00 1.62
CA GLU A 34 -1.89 -20.88 2.70
C GLU A 34 -0.95 -21.96 2.17
N GLN A 35 -1.30 -22.60 1.04
CA GLN A 35 -0.46 -23.63 0.43
C GLN A 35 0.91 -23.09 0.03
N ILE A 36 0.92 -21.95 -0.68
CA ILE A 36 2.16 -21.28 -1.14
C ILE A 36 3.07 -20.95 0.05
N ARG A 37 2.50 -20.49 1.17
CA ARG A 37 3.25 -20.16 2.39
C ARG A 37 3.81 -21.39 3.13
N LYS A 38 3.23 -22.58 2.93
CA LYS A 38 3.70 -23.83 3.54
C LYS A 38 4.76 -24.51 2.68
N GLU A 39 4.65 -24.35 1.36
CA GLU A 39 5.48 -25.04 0.39
C GLU A 39 6.84 -24.36 0.16
N TYR A 40 6.88 -23.03 0.15
CA TYR A 40 8.09 -22.26 -0.21
C TYR A 40 8.69 -21.52 0.99
N VAL A 41 10.00 -21.30 0.93
CA VAL A 41 10.72 -20.50 1.93
C VAL A 41 10.49 -19.01 1.66
N VAL A 42 10.55 -18.19 2.71
CA VAL A 42 10.35 -16.73 2.61
C VAL A 42 11.29 -16.09 1.59
N GLU A 43 12.55 -16.53 1.50
CA GLU A 43 13.55 -16.00 0.56
C GLU A 43 13.18 -16.25 -0.91
N GLU A 44 12.59 -17.41 -1.21
CA GLU A 44 12.13 -17.74 -2.56
C GLU A 44 10.91 -16.89 -2.93
N LEU A 45 10.00 -16.70 -1.98
CA LEU A 45 8.80 -15.87 -2.17
C LEU A 45 9.14 -14.39 -2.36
N THR A 46 10.13 -13.86 -1.62
CA THR A 46 10.59 -12.47 -1.79
C THR A 46 11.28 -12.29 -3.14
N TYR A 47 12.13 -13.24 -3.55
CA TYR A 47 12.77 -13.19 -4.86
C TYR A 47 11.76 -13.30 -6.00
N ALA A 48 10.79 -14.22 -5.91
CA ALA A 48 9.72 -14.35 -6.89
C ALA A 48 8.91 -13.05 -7.02
N THR A 49 8.51 -12.46 -5.91
CA THR A 49 7.77 -11.18 -5.88
C THR A 49 8.57 -10.05 -6.53
N HIS A 50 9.87 -10.00 -6.27
CA HIS A 50 10.76 -9.02 -6.86
C HIS A 50 10.88 -9.19 -8.39
N MET A 51 10.97 -10.43 -8.87
CA MET A 51 11.04 -10.72 -10.31
C MET A 51 9.72 -10.41 -11.03
N THR A 52 8.57 -10.72 -10.43
CA THR A 52 7.26 -10.38 -11.01
C THR A 52 7.05 -8.88 -11.10
N MET A 53 7.38 -8.11 -10.06
CA MET A 53 7.30 -6.64 -10.08
C MET A 53 8.17 -6.02 -11.19
N ARG A 54 9.34 -6.60 -11.47
CA ARG A 54 10.19 -6.14 -12.59
C ARG A 54 9.60 -6.47 -13.95
N ALA A 55 9.02 -7.66 -14.10
CA ALA A 55 8.34 -8.06 -15.33
C ALA A 55 7.13 -7.15 -15.64
N GLU A 56 6.40 -6.72 -14.60
CA GLU A 56 5.31 -5.74 -14.71
C GLU A 56 5.79 -4.30 -14.96
N GLY A 57 7.10 -4.04 -15.02
CA GLY A 57 7.68 -2.71 -15.20
C GLY A 57 7.72 -1.84 -13.94
N ARG A 58 7.31 -2.37 -12.77
CA ARG A 58 7.28 -1.68 -11.48
C ARG A 58 8.64 -1.72 -10.79
N ARG A 59 9.65 -1.12 -11.43
CA ARG A 59 11.07 -1.17 -11.00
C ARG A 59 11.29 -0.61 -9.60
N ASP A 60 10.65 0.51 -9.27
CA ASP A 60 10.83 1.15 -7.95
C ASP A 60 10.24 0.30 -6.83
N ALA A 61 9.06 -0.27 -7.05
CA ALA A 61 8.44 -1.19 -6.09
C ALA A 61 9.31 -2.43 -5.84
N ALA A 62 9.92 -2.98 -6.90
CA ALA A 62 10.86 -4.08 -6.78
C ALA A 62 12.11 -3.68 -5.97
N ASN A 63 12.69 -2.51 -6.24
CA ASN A 63 13.88 -2.05 -5.51
C ASN A 63 13.57 -1.86 -4.01
N VAL A 64 12.42 -1.27 -3.68
CA VAL A 64 11.97 -1.14 -2.28
C VAL A 64 11.73 -2.51 -1.65
N SER A 65 11.04 -3.43 -2.31
CA SER A 65 10.80 -4.77 -1.74
C SER A 65 12.10 -5.53 -1.48
N LYS A 66 13.09 -5.39 -2.37
CA LYS A 66 14.43 -5.96 -2.20
C LYS A 66 15.11 -5.35 -0.98
N GLU A 67 15.17 -4.02 -0.87
CA GLU A 67 15.81 -3.34 0.25
C GLU A 67 15.20 -3.71 1.60
N LEU A 68 13.86 -3.81 1.65
CA LEU A 68 13.13 -4.25 2.85
C LEU A 68 13.50 -5.69 3.25
N SER A 69 13.73 -6.58 2.26
CA SER A 69 14.18 -7.95 2.54
C SER A 69 15.63 -8.04 3.01
N THR A 70 16.52 -7.21 2.47
CA THR A 70 17.96 -7.24 2.79
C THR A 70 18.29 -6.52 4.09
N TYR A 71 17.59 -5.42 4.38
CA TYR A 71 17.89 -4.56 5.53
C TYR A 71 16.59 -4.22 6.29
N PRO A 72 16.17 -5.05 7.27
CA PRO A 72 14.90 -4.83 7.97
C PRO A 72 14.84 -3.50 8.73
N SER A 73 15.99 -2.92 9.10
CA SER A 73 16.07 -1.59 9.71
C SER A 73 15.58 -0.47 8.76
N THR A 74 15.72 -0.64 7.44
CA THR A 74 15.25 0.34 6.44
C THR A 74 13.73 0.48 6.46
N ALA A 75 12.99 -0.60 6.80
CA ALA A 75 11.54 -0.56 6.92
C ALA A 75 11.09 0.49 7.96
N THR A 76 11.79 0.56 9.10
CA THR A 76 11.50 1.54 10.14
C THR A 76 11.82 2.97 9.69
N ARG A 77 12.90 3.15 8.91
CA ARG A 77 13.27 4.44 8.33
C ARG A 77 12.24 4.91 7.32
N TYR A 78 11.76 4.03 6.44
CA TYR A 78 10.69 4.34 5.49
C TYR A 78 9.40 4.76 6.19
N LYS A 79 9.01 4.02 7.23
CA LYS A 79 7.85 4.35 8.05
C LYS A 79 7.96 5.75 8.67
N LYS A 80 9.10 6.06 9.31
CA LYS A 80 9.35 7.37 9.92
C LYS A 80 9.37 8.50 8.88
N ALA A 81 9.99 8.28 7.73
CA ALA A 81 10.02 9.27 6.65
C ALA A 81 8.61 9.61 6.15
N TYR A 82 7.78 8.58 5.94
CA TYR A 82 6.39 8.75 5.54
C TYR A 82 5.53 9.47 6.60
N GLU A 83 5.69 9.10 7.87
CA GLU A 83 5.02 9.79 8.98
C GLU A 83 5.45 11.25 9.06
N ASN A 84 6.75 11.55 8.97
CA ASN A 84 7.25 12.92 9.01
C ASN A 84 6.75 13.77 7.83
N GLN A 85 6.64 13.19 6.63
CA GLN A 85 6.06 13.89 5.48
C GLN A 85 4.61 14.32 5.75
N SER A 86 3.81 13.45 6.37
CA SER A 86 2.43 13.80 6.77
C SER A 86 2.35 14.86 7.88
N GLN A 87 3.40 14.99 8.69
CA GLN A 87 3.48 16.02 9.73
C GLN A 87 4.02 17.35 9.21
N ASP A 88 4.85 17.35 8.16
CA ASP A 88 5.31 18.57 7.50
C ASP A 88 4.14 19.37 6.89
N GLU A 89 3.12 18.68 6.35
CA GLU A 89 1.87 19.31 5.91
C GLU A 89 1.05 19.90 7.07
N ARG A 90 1.31 19.50 8.31
CA ARG A 90 0.58 19.91 9.52
C ARG A 90 1.42 20.75 10.49
N LYS A 91 2.57 21.27 10.04
CA LYS A 91 3.43 22.11 10.89
C LYS A 91 2.71 23.41 11.24
N GLN A 92 2.01 23.39 12.37
CA GLN A 92 1.53 24.59 13.03
C GLN A 92 2.74 25.49 13.31
N LEU A 93 2.61 26.78 13.03
CA LEU A 93 3.64 27.77 13.37
C LEU A 93 3.93 27.71 14.88
N SER A 94 5.20 27.79 15.25
CA SER A 94 5.56 27.93 16.66
C SER A 94 4.92 29.22 17.21
N PRO A 95 4.53 29.27 18.50
CA PRO A 95 3.86 30.45 19.07
C PRO A 95 4.64 31.75 18.84
N LEU A 96 5.97 31.69 18.92
CA LEU A 96 6.86 32.82 18.66
C LEU A 96 6.84 33.27 17.19
N ARG A 97 6.88 32.33 16.23
CA ARG A 97 6.77 32.66 14.80
C ARG A 97 5.39 33.19 14.44
N ALA A 98 4.33 32.63 15.02
CA ALA A 98 2.98 33.14 14.85
C ALA A 98 2.87 34.58 15.36
N LEU A 99 3.48 34.88 16.52
CA LEU A 99 3.51 36.24 17.06
C LEU A 99 4.34 37.18 16.18
N SER A 100 5.53 36.78 15.73
CA SER A 100 6.36 37.62 14.84
C SER A 100 5.63 37.90 13.52
N MET A 101 4.94 36.90 12.94
CA MET A 101 4.10 37.12 11.75
C MET A 101 2.97 38.13 12.01
N VAL A 102 2.31 38.09 13.17
CA VAL A 102 1.26 39.05 13.52
C VAL A 102 1.81 40.47 13.64
N VAL A 103 3.01 40.62 14.21
CA VAL A 103 3.66 41.93 14.39
C VAL A 103 4.22 42.45 13.06
N GLU A 104 4.92 41.62 12.29
CA GLU A 104 5.54 42.00 11.01
C GLU A 104 4.51 42.33 9.94
N ALA A 105 3.38 41.61 9.91
CA ALA A 105 2.29 41.85 8.97
C ALA A 105 1.22 42.83 9.50
N ASP A 106 1.46 43.44 10.66
CA ASP A 106 0.55 44.38 11.34
C ASP A 106 -0.92 43.89 11.40
N LEU A 107 -1.09 42.60 11.73
CA LEU A 107 -2.40 41.97 11.77
C LEU A 107 -3.13 42.32 13.06
N SER A 108 -4.36 42.81 12.93
CA SER A 108 -5.26 42.88 14.08
C SER A 108 -5.58 41.49 14.61
N ARG A 109 -5.92 41.41 15.91
CA ARG A 109 -6.35 40.16 16.55
C ARG A 109 -7.47 39.45 15.80
N ARG A 110 -8.46 40.19 15.29
CA ARG A 110 -9.57 39.63 14.50
C ARG A 110 -9.09 39.01 13.19
N GLN A 111 -8.21 39.67 12.46
CA GLN A 111 -7.66 39.13 11.21
C GLN A 111 -6.86 37.86 11.46
N TYR A 112 -6.04 37.84 12.52
CA TYR A 112 -5.33 36.64 12.93
C TYR A 112 -6.28 35.48 13.28
N GLU A 113 -7.33 35.74 14.07
CA GLU A 113 -8.32 34.71 14.45
C GLU A 113 -9.04 34.13 13.22
N ILE A 114 -9.37 34.95 12.22
CA ILE A 114 -9.95 34.50 10.94
C ILE A 114 -8.97 33.60 10.18
N ILE A 115 -7.74 34.08 9.94
CA ILE A 115 -6.69 33.33 9.22
C ILE A 115 -6.40 31.99 9.93
N ARG A 116 -6.34 32.01 11.26
CA ARG A 116 -6.11 30.80 12.07
C ARG A 116 -7.25 29.80 11.97
N SER A 117 -8.49 30.27 11.87
CA SER A 117 -9.66 29.39 11.73
C SER A 117 -9.75 28.72 10.35
N MET A 118 -9.22 29.36 9.30
CA MET A 118 -9.19 28.83 7.93
C MET A 118 -8.14 27.73 7.71
N ASN A 119 -7.07 27.73 8.51
CA ASN A 119 -5.96 26.78 8.42
C ASN A 119 -6.08 25.61 9.43
N LYS A 120 -7.30 25.33 9.90
CA LYS A 120 -7.58 24.32 10.92
C LYS A 120 -7.92 22.97 10.29
#